data_AF-A0A8T8HS88-F1
#
_entry.id   AF-A0A8T8HS88-F1
#
_cell.length_a   1.000
_cell.length_b   1.000
_cell.length_c   1.000
_cell.angle_alpha   90.00
_cell.angle_beta   90.00
_cell.angle_gamma   90.00
#
_symmetry.space_group_name_H-M   'P 1'
#
loop_
_entity.id
_entity.type
_entity.pdbx_description
1 polymer ?
#
loop_
_entity_poly.entity_id
_entity_poly.type
_entity_poly.pdbx_seq_one_letter_code
_entity_poly.pdbx_strand_id
1 'polypeptide(L)'
;MDEVSRPAAPARAGGIAVDARWVELYAKRVDEAARELARARADLRSAPVRPESFGELGRALRGAETYGRAADLLGRQLDRACEVLASAARGLSAVAEYYGSQDAEAVALIKNADRR
;
A
#
# COMPACT_ATOMS: atom_id res chain seq x y z
N MET A 1 9.60 6.31 -25.66
CA MET A 1 9.40 6.23 -24.19
C MET A 1 10.63 5.53 -23.69
N ASP A 2 11.71 6.30 -23.54
CA ASP A 2 13.07 5.78 -23.43
C ASP A 2 13.35 5.21 -22.05
N GLU A 3 13.77 3.95 -22.06
CA GLU A 3 14.23 3.19 -20.91
C GLU A 3 15.63 3.68 -20.53
N VAL A 4 15.72 4.49 -19.48
CA VAL A 4 17.00 4.96 -18.93
C VAL A 4 17.62 3.82 -18.11
N SER A 5 18.30 2.89 -18.79
CA SER A 5 19.25 1.99 -18.16
C SER A 5 20.50 2.78 -17.75
N ARG A 6 20.73 2.95 -16.44
CA ARG A 6 21.99 3.48 -15.89
C ARG A 6 22.79 2.37 -15.23
N PRO A 7 24.14 2.41 -15.33
CA PRO A 7 24.98 1.33 -14.84
C PRO A 7 24.98 1.31 -13.31
N ALA A 8 24.60 0.18 -12.73
CA ALA A 8 24.74 -0.10 -11.32
C ALA A 8 26.23 -0.08 -10.93
N ALA A 9 26.59 0.67 -9.89
CA ALA A 9 27.92 0.63 -9.30
C ALA A 9 28.23 -0.79 -8.79
N PRO A 10 29.50 -1.25 -8.80
CA PRO A 10 29.85 -2.62 -8.45
C PRO A 10 29.52 -2.90 -6.98
N ALA A 11 28.53 -3.76 -6.76
CA ALA A 11 28.19 -4.30 -5.45
C ALA A 11 29.41 -5.02 -4.86
N ARG A 12 29.83 -4.64 -3.66
CA ARG A 12 30.74 -5.46 -2.86
C ARG A 12 30.06 -6.81 -2.61
N ALA A 13 30.75 -7.88 -2.98
CA ALA A 13 30.26 -9.25 -2.91
C ALA A 13 29.59 -9.54 -1.55
N GLY A 14 28.27 -9.75 -1.56
CA GLY A 14 27.46 -10.18 -0.42
C GLY A 14 26.47 -9.15 0.15
N GLY A 15 26.53 -7.87 -0.25
CA GLY A 15 25.58 -6.84 0.22
C GLY A 15 24.33 -6.74 -0.66
N ILE A 16 23.15 -6.66 -0.05
CA ILE A 16 21.91 -6.31 -0.76
C ILE A 16 21.99 -4.81 -1.09
N ALA A 17 22.08 -4.46 -2.38
CA ALA A 17 21.95 -3.09 -2.85
C ALA A 17 20.46 -2.75 -2.98
N VAL A 18 19.97 -1.82 -2.17
CA VAL A 18 18.57 -1.37 -2.19
C VAL A 18 18.50 0.05 -2.76
N ASP A 19 17.73 0.25 -3.83
CA ASP A 19 17.40 1.60 -4.30
C ASP A 19 16.33 2.21 -3.39
N ALA A 20 16.77 2.98 -2.41
CA ALA A 20 15.90 3.61 -1.42
C ALA A 20 14.84 4.53 -2.05
N ARG A 21 15.18 5.23 -3.14
CA ARG A 21 14.26 6.13 -3.84
C ARG A 21 13.16 5.34 -4.56
N TRP A 22 13.51 4.20 -5.17
CA TRP A 22 12.53 3.32 -5.79
C TRP A 22 11.58 2.74 -4.74
N VAL A 23 12.10 2.29 -3.59
CA VAL A 23 11.29 1.76 -2.49
C VAL A 23 10.35 2.85 -1.93
N GLU A 24 10.82 4.08 -1.79
CA GLU A 24 10.00 5.20 -1.32
C GLU A 24 8.84 5.50 -2.29
N LEU A 25 9.11 5.53 -3.60
CA LEU A 25 8.08 5.73 -4.62
C LEU A 25 7.05 4.60 -4.61
N TYR A 26 7.50 3.36 -4.43
CA TYR A 26 6.62 2.22 -4.32
C TYR A 26 5.75 2.29 -3.06
N ALA A 27 6.33 2.63 -1.90
CA ALA A 27 5.62 2.83 -0.65
C ALA A 27 4.51 3.89 -0.78
N LYS A 28 4.81 5.03 -1.42
CA LYS A 28 3.84 6.10 -1.70
C LYS A 28 2.66 5.62 -2.54
N ARG A 29 2.92 4.84 -3.59
CA ARG A 29 1.86 4.28 -4.45
C ARG A 29 0.97 3.28 -3.71
N VAL A 30 1.57 2.45 -2.85
CA VAL A 30 0.81 1.51 -2.01
C VAL A 30 -0.04 2.26 -0.99
N ASP A 31 0.48 3.33 -0.37
CA ASP A 31 -0.27 4.16 0.56
C ASP A 31 -1.46 4.87 -0.13
N GLU A 32 -1.24 5.41 -1.33
CA GLU A 32 -2.30 6.04 -2.13
C GLU A 32 -3.42 5.05 -2.45
N ALA A 33 -3.07 3.86 -2.96
CA ALA A 33 -4.04 2.80 -3.23
C ALA A 33 -4.79 2.35 -1.95
N ALA A 34 -4.09 2.25 -0.81
CA ALA A 34 -4.72 1.92 0.47
C ALA A 34 -5.74 2.99 0.88
N ARG A 35 -5.44 4.28 0.67
CA ARG A 35 -6.35 5.39 0.97
C ARG A 35 -7.56 5.41 0.05
N GLU A 36 -7.38 5.17 -1.25
CA GLU A 36 -8.48 5.07 -2.20
C GLU A 36 -9.43 3.93 -1.83
N LEU A 37 -8.89 2.74 -1.53
CA LEU A 37 -9.69 1.60 -1.09
C LEU A 37 -10.44 1.91 0.22
N ALA A 38 -9.79 2.61 1.16
CA ALA A 38 -10.41 3.02 2.41
C ALA A 38 -11.59 4.00 2.20
N ARG A 39 -11.49 4.91 1.22
CA ARG A 39 -12.59 5.81 0.83
C ARG A 39 -13.75 5.04 0.21
N ALA A 40 -13.48 4.19 -0.78
CA ALA A 40 -14.51 3.36 -1.41
C ALA A 40 -15.24 2.47 -0.38
N ARG A 41 -14.50 1.93 0.60
CA ARG A 41 -15.08 1.19 1.73
C ARG A 41 -15.99 2.08 2.60
N ALA A 42 -15.59 3.32 2.88
CA ALA A 42 -16.40 4.25 3.66
C ALA A 42 -17.71 4.59 2.93
N ASP A 43 -17.65 4.79 1.61
CA ASP A 43 -18.81 5.06 0.77
C ASP A 43 -19.78 3.87 0.79
N LEU A 44 -19.27 2.64 0.64
CA LEU A 44 -20.09 1.41 0.75
C LEU A 44 -20.79 1.27 2.11
N ARG A 45 -20.14 1.74 3.20
CA ARG A 45 -20.75 1.74 4.54
C ARG A 45 -21.78 2.83 4.75
N SER A 46 -21.68 3.94 4.02
CA SER A 46 -22.63 5.05 4.12
C SER A 46 -24.00 4.72 3.52
N ALA A 47 -24.04 3.80 2.54
CA ALA A 47 -25.26 3.39 1.84
C ALA A 47 -25.41 1.86 1.84
N PRO A 48 -25.64 1.23 3.01
CA PRO A 48 -25.82 -0.22 3.08
C PRO A 48 -27.11 -0.62 2.36
N VAL A 49 -27.06 -1.74 1.63
CA VAL A 49 -28.26 -2.31 1.01
C VAL A 49 -29.22 -2.74 2.11
N ARG A 50 -30.36 -2.06 2.22
CA ARG A 50 -31.31 -2.34 3.29
C ARG A 50 -32.24 -3.52 2.93
N PRO A 51 -32.72 -4.29 3.92
CA PRO A 51 -33.66 -5.39 3.69
C PRO A 51 -34.93 -4.98 2.93
N GLU A 52 -35.38 -3.74 3.11
CA GLU A 52 -36.58 -3.20 2.45
C GLU A 52 -36.39 -3.05 0.93
N SER A 53 -35.14 -3.01 0.46
CA SER A 53 -34.79 -2.94 -0.98
C SER A 53 -35.13 -4.23 -1.74
N PHE A 54 -35.37 -5.34 -1.03
CA PHE A 54 -35.62 -6.65 -1.61
C PHE A 54 -37.11 -6.97 -1.82
N GLY A 55 -38.02 -6.07 -1.42
CA GLY A 55 -39.47 -6.26 -1.55
C GLY A 55 -40.04 -7.44 -0.74
N GLU A 56 -41.29 -7.83 -0.99
CA GLU A 56 -41.93 -8.96 -0.29
C GLU A 56 -41.37 -10.33 -0.72
N LEU A 57 -41.12 -10.49 -2.02
CA LEU A 57 -40.57 -11.71 -2.61
C LEU A 57 -39.15 -12.02 -2.10
N GLY A 58 -38.30 -11.01 -2.01
CA GLY A 58 -36.95 -11.17 -1.49
C GLY A 58 -36.91 -11.41 0.03
N ARG A 59 -37.94 -10.98 0.79
CA ARG A 59 -38.11 -11.36 2.20
C ARG A 59 -38.54 -12.82 2.33
N ALA A 60 -39.52 -13.27 1.54
CA ALA A 60 -39.98 -14.67 1.55
C ALA A 60 -38.88 -15.67 1.18
N LEU A 61 -37.97 -15.28 0.28
CA LEU A 61 -36.85 -16.11 -0.18
C LEU A 61 -35.56 -15.93 0.66
N ARG A 62 -35.58 -15.19 1.77
CA ARG A 62 -34.38 -14.87 2.57
C ARG A 62 -33.24 -14.24 1.75
N GLY A 63 -33.59 -13.55 0.66
CA GLY A 63 -32.63 -12.86 -0.21
C GLY A 63 -31.91 -11.75 0.54
N ALA A 64 -32.65 -10.96 1.32
CA ALA A 64 -32.10 -9.89 2.14
C ALA A 64 -31.03 -10.39 3.14
N GLU A 65 -31.28 -11.52 3.80
CA GLU A 65 -30.35 -12.12 4.78
C GLU A 65 -29.10 -12.70 4.12
N THR A 66 -29.26 -13.25 2.92
CA THR A 66 -28.14 -13.81 2.14
C THR A 66 -27.25 -12.71 1.58
N TYR A 67 -27.85 -11.64 1.05
CA TYR A 67 -27.11 -10.45 0.61
C TYR A 67 -26.44 -9.73 1.77
N GLY A 68 -27.11 -9.60 2.92
CA GLY A 68 -26.50 -9.02 4.13
C GLY A 68 -25.24 -9.78 4.56
N ARG A 69 -25.31 -11.12 4.63
CA ARG A 69 -24.13 -11.95 4.95
C ARG A 69 -23.01 -11.81 3.92
N ALA A 70 -23.33 -11.71 2.64
CA ALA A 70 -22.34 -11.50 1.59
C ALA A 70 -21.68 -10.12 1.70
N ALA A 71 -22.47 -9.07 1.95
CA ALA A 71 -21.98 -7.71 2.18
C ALA A 71 -21.08 -7.64 3.43
N ASP A 72 -21.45 -8.32 4.51
CA ASP A 72 -20.63 -8.40 5.73
C ASP A 72 -19.31 -9.14 5.51
N LEU A 73 -19.31 -10.20 4.71
CA LEU A 73 -18.10 -10.92 4.33
C LEU A 73 -17.18 -10.02 3.50
N LEU A 74 -17.72 -9.37 2.48
CA LEU A 74 -16.98 -8.44 1.62
C LEU A 74 -16.41 -7.27 2.44
N GLY A 75 -17.21 -6.70 3.36
CA GLY A 75 -16.78 -5.64 4.27
C GLY A 75 -15.57 -6.05 5.11
N ARG A 76 -15.60 -7.25 5.70
CA ARG A 76 -14.47 -7.80 6.48
C ARG A 76 -13.22 -8.04 5.63
N GLN A 77 -13.39 -8.51 4.39
CA GLN A 77 -12.26 -8.69 3.47
C GLN A 77 -11.63 -7.34 3.08
N LEU A 78 -12.44 -6.33 2.82
CA LEU A 78 -11.99 -4.96 2.53
C LEU A 78 -11.26 -4.32 3.71
N ASP A 79 -11.76 -4.52 4.94
CA ASP A 79 -11.09 -4.07 6.16
C ASP A 79 -9.66 -4.61 6.24
N ARG A 80 -9.53 -5.94 6.10
CA ARG A 80 -8.23 -6.60 6.17
C ARG A 80 -7.30 -6.18 5.04
N ALA A 81 -7.82 -5.99 3.83
CA ALA A 81 -7.03 -5.50 2.71
C ALA A 81 -6.46 -4.10 2.98
N CYS A 82 -7.28 -3.18 3.49
CA CYS A 82 -6.83 -1.82 3.85
C CYS A 82 -5.73 -1.85 4.91
N GLU A 83 -5.88 -2.66 5.95
CA GLU A 83 -4.88 -2.81 7.02
C GLU A 83 -3.55 -3.36 6.49
N VAL A 84 -3.60 -4.39 5.66
CA VAL A 84 -2.41 -5.01 5.09
C VAL A 84 -1.67 -4.04 4.17
N LEU A 85 -2.38 -3.32 3.29
CA LEU A 85 -1.77 -2.34 2.39
C LEU A 85 -1.15 -1.18 3.16
N ALA A 86 -1.84 -0.64 4.16
CA ALA A 86 -1.30 0.41 5.02
C ALA A 86 -0.06 -0.07 5.80
N SER A 87 -0.07 -1.31 6.29
CA SER A 87 1.09 -1.91 6.97
C SER A 87 2.27 -2.07 6.01
N ALA A 88 2.03 -2.57 4.80
CA ALA A 88 3.05 -2.73 3.77
C ALA A 88 3.66 -1.39 3.37
N ALA A 89 2.84 -0.36 3.15
CA ALA A 89 3.31 0.99 2.83
C ALA A 89 4.23 1.54 3.94
N ARG A 90 3.86 1.40 5.22
CA ARG A 90 4.70 1.82 6.35
C ARG A 90 6.02 1.05 6.40
N GLY A 91 5.98 -0.27 6.21
CA GLY A 91 7.19 -1.09 6.19
C GLY A 91 8.14 -0.68 5.07
N LEU A 92 7.62 -0.44 3.86
CA LEU A 92 8.40 0.02 2.73
C LEU A 92 9.00 1.41 2.97
N SER A 93 8.23 2.35 3.54
CA SER A 93 8.74 3.68 3.90
C SER A 93 9.88 3.60 4.92
N ALA A 94 9.76 2.74 5.94
CA ALA A 94 10.82 2.55 6.94
C ALA A 94 12.10 1.96 6.31
N VAL A 95 11.96 1.04 5.36
CA VAL A 95 13.11 0.50 4.61
C VAL A 95 13.76 1.60 3.76
N ALA A 96 12.97 2.41 3.06
CA ALA A 96 13.49 3.53 2.27
C ALA A 96 14.24 4.54 3.14
N GLU A 97 13.72 4.88 4.31
CA GLU A 97 14.37 5.79 5.26
C GLU A 97 15.71 5.22 5.79
N TYR A 98 15.72 3.93 6.13
CA TYR A 98 16.93 3.26 6.61
C TYR A 98 18.05 3.28 5.57
N TYR A 99 17.78 2.86 4.34
CA TYR A 99 18.82 2.84 3.30
C TYR A 99 19.16 4.25 2.75
N GLY A 100 18.18 5.16 2.68
CA GLY A 100 18.41 6.53 2.23
C GLY A 100 19.29 7.35 3.18
N SER A 101 19.17 7.12 4.49
CA SER A 101 20.03 7.78 5.49
C SER A 101 21.49 7.30 5.42
N GLN A 102 21.72 6.01 5.19
CA GLN A 102 23.07 5.46 5.03
C GLN A 102 23.78 5.99 3.79
N ASP A 103 23.06 6.13 2.67
CA ASP A 103 23.62 6.72 1.45
C ASP A 103 24.01 8.20 1.67
N ALA A 104 23.18 8.97 2.39
CA ALA A 104 23.47 10.37 2.69
C ALA A 104 24.71 10.53 3.59
N GLU A 105 24.87 9.68 4.61
CA GLU A 105 26.05 9.67 5.48
C GLU A 105 27.32 9.30 4.71
N ALA A 106 27.26 8.27 3.85
CA ALA A 106 28.38 7.87 3.01
C ALA A 106 28.84 9.00 2.07
N VAL A 107 27.89 9.70 1.43
CA VAL A 107 28.18 10.86 0.57
C VAL A 107 28.80 12.01 1.37
N ALA A 108 28.33 12.27 2.60
CA ALA A 108 28.90 13.30 3.46
C ALA A 108 30.34 12.99 3.85
N LEU A 109 30.66 11.73 4.17
CA LEU A 109 32.02 11.29 4.47
C LEU A 109 32.97 11.47 3.28
N ILE A 110 32.52 11.10 2.07
CA ILE A 110 33.32 11.28 0.84
C ILE A 110 33.60 12.76 0.58
N LYS A 111 32.57 13.63 0.67
CA LYS A 111 32.74 15.09 0.48
C LYS A 111 33.68 15.74 1.50
N ASN A 112 33.69 15.23 2.73
CA ASN A 112 34.58 15.73 3.78
C ASN A 112 36.02 15.22 3.60
N ALA A 113 36.20 14.01 3.05
CA ALA A 113 37.52 13.48 2.71
C ALA A 113 38.15 14.21 1.51
N ASP A 114 37.35 14.57 0.50
CA ASP A 114 37.81 15.27 -0.72
C ASP A 114 38.15 16.76 -0.48
N ARG A 115 37.73 17.32 0.67
CA ARG A 115 38.02 18.71 1.05
C ARG A 115 39.32 18.87 1.86
N ARG A 116 40.00 17.77 2.19
CA ARG A 116 41.29 17.77 2.91
C ARG A 116 42.44 17.56 1.93
#